data_AF-D2H0Z4-F1
#
_entry.id   AF-D2H0Z4-F1
#
_cell.length_a   1.000
_cell.length_b   1.000
_cell.length_c   1.000
_cell.angle_alpha   90.00
_cell.angle_beta   90.00
_cell.angle_gamma   90.00
#
_symmetry.space_group_name_H-M   'P 1'
#
loop_
_entity.id
_entity.type
_entity.pdbx_description
1 polymer ?
#
loop_
_entity_poly.entity_id
_entity_poly.type
_entity_poly.pdbx_seq_one_letter_code
_entity_poly.pdbx_strand_id
1 'polypeptide(L)'
;GRGEQELVPSGEPAAPQPKAPSDECTSAGSCRLPLVRVKALVEVDPNMVLKRQKAIFILAQALEIIAKDAYYCAQQGRRKTLQRRDSDNAIEPVDKSPFLEGALD
;
A
#
# COMPACT_ATOMS: atom_id res chain seq x y z
N GLY A 1 61.98 -9.43 8.30
CA GLY A 1 60.75 -9.67 9.09
C GLY A 1 59.71 -8.64 8.70
N ARG A 2 58.47 -9.11 8.58
CA ARG A 2 57.22 -8.33 8.43
C ARG A 2 56.90 -7.82 7.01
N GLY A 3 55.76 -8.28 6.49
CA GLY A 3 55.17 -7.84 5.23
C GLY A 3 54.15 -8.85 4.68
N GLU A 4 53.17 -9.23 5.49
CA GLU A 4 52.08 -10.14 5.09
C GLU A 4 50.98 -9.37 4.36
N GLN A 5 50.80 -9.71 3.10
CA GLN A 5 49.55 -9.98 2.36
C GLN A 5 48.39 -8.97 2.46
N GLU A 6 48.25 -8.27 1.33
CA GLU A 6 47.06 -7.61 0.78
C GLU A 6 45.81 -8.52 0.84
N LEU A 7 44.75 -8.05 1.51
CA LEU A 7 43.41 -8.63 1.41
C LEU A 7 42.55 -7.73 0.52
N VAL A 8 42.23 -8.28 -0.64
CA VAL A 8 41.36 -7.74 -1.68
C VAL A 8 39.98 -7.36 -1.13
N PRO A 9 39.36 -6.22 -1.52
CA PRO A 9 38.01 -5.88 -1.12
C PRO A 9 37.02 -6.78 -1.87
N SER A 10 36.36 -7.68 -1.16
CA SER A 10 35.21 -8.41 -1.69
C SER A 10 34.02 -7.45 -1.70
N GLY A 11 33.81 -6.80 -2.85
CA GLY A 11 32.62 -6.02 -3.13
C GLY A 11 31.42 -6.96 -3.24
N GLU A 12 30.65 -7.04 -2.17
CA GLU A 12 29.32 -7.66 -2.19
C GLU A 12 28.39 -6.79 -3.05
N PRO A 13 27.75 -7.32 -4.11
CA PRO A 13 26.78 -6.55 -4.86
C PRO A 13 25.54 -6.38 -4.00
N ALA A 14 25.35 -5.16 -3.49
CA ALA A 14 24.15 -4.77 -2.76
C ALA A 14 22.90 -5.17 -3.56
N ALA A 15 22.13 -6.11 -3.01
CA ALA A 15 20.82 -6.47 -3.53
C ALA A 15 19.96 -5.19 -3.68
N PRO A 16 19.13 -5.07 -4.74
CA PRO A 16 18.27 -3.91 -4.90
C PRO A 16 17.32 -3.82 -3.72
N GLN A 17 17.54 -2.84 -2.84
CA GLN A 17 16.60 -2.53 -1.78
C GLN A 17 15.26 -2.12 -2.42
N PRO A 18 14.12 -2.64 -1.95
CA PRO A 18 12.82 -2.14 -2.34
C PRO A 18 12.78 -0.65 -2.00
N LYS A 19 12.71 0.19 -3.03
CA LYS A 19 12.51 1.63 -2.85
C LYS A 19 11.15 1.78 -2.19
N ALA A 20 11.14 2.17 -0.93
CA ALA A 20 9.93 2.57 -0.24
C ALA A 20 9.16 3.56 -1.13
N PRO A 21 7.85 3.39 -1.31
CA PRO A 21 7.06 4.31 -2.11
C PRO A 21 7.24 5.70 -1.51
N SER A 22 7.70 6.61 -2.37
CA SER A 22 7.95 8.00 -2.01
C SER A 22 6.68 8.60 -1.44
N ASP A 23 6.81 9.32 -0.31
CA ASP A 23 5.80 10.16 0.31
C ASP A 23 5.27 11.25 -0.66
N GLU A 24 4.53 10.87 -1.69
CA GLU A 24 3.70 11.76 -2.49
C GLU A 24 2.26 11.77 -1.95
N CYS A 25 2.07 11.47 -0.66
CA CYS A 25 0.77 11.50 0.00
C CYS A 25 0.58 12.79 0.82
N THR A 26 0.95 13.94 0.26
CA THR A 26 0.66 15.27 0.83
C THR A 26 0.12 16.26 -0.20
N SER A 27 -0.46 15.79 -1.32
CA SER A 27 -1.39 16.62 -2.10
C SER A 27 -2.73 16.69 -1.37
N ALA A 28 -2.72 17.55 -0.35
CA ALA A 28 -3.77 17.77 0.63
C ALA A 28 -5.07 18.32 -0.01
N GLY A 29 -6.21 17.71 0.36
CA GLY A 29 -7.50 18.41 0.38
C GLY A 29 -8.74 17.53 0.19
N SER A 30 -8.70 16.54 -0.69
CA SER A 30 -9.90 15.76 -1.03
C SER A 30 -9.58 14.32 -1.39
N CYS A 31 -10.16 13.37 -0.66
CA CYS A 31 -10.26 11.99 -1.11
C CYS A 31 -11.29 11.94 -2.26
N ARG A 32 -11.01 11.16 -3.31
CA ARG A 32 -11.90 11.02 -4.47
C ARG A 32 -13.11 10.13 -4.19
N LEU A 33 -13.07 9.37 -3.09
CA LEU A 33 -14.17 8.50 -2.70
C LEU A 33 -15.35 9.30 -2.14
N PRO A 34 -16.60 8.90 -2.44
CA PRO A 34 -17.79 9.56 -1.93
C PRO A 34 -17.95 9.32 -0.42
N LEU A 35 -17.53 10.28 0.41
CA LEU A 35 -17.52 10.17 1.87
C LEU A 35 -18.88 9.78 2.47
N VAL A 36 -19.99 10.21 1.86
CA VAL A 36 -21.35 9.84 2.28
C VAL A 36 -21.57 8.33 2.15
N ARG A 37 -21.08 7.69 1.08
CA ARG A 37 -21.18 6.23 0.93
C ARG A 37 -20.21 5.49 1.84
N VAL A 38 -18.99 6.00 2.02
CA VAL A 38 -18.03 5.43 2.98
C VAL A 38 -18.65 5.42 4.37
N LYS A 39 -19.26 6.54 4.79
CA LYS A 39 -19.98 6.63 6.06
C LYS A 39 -21.12 5.61 6.15
N ALA A 40 -21.96 5.50 5.12
CA ALA A 40 -23.08 4.57 5.12
C ALA A 40 -22.64 3.11 5.26
N LEU A 41 -21.58 2.70 4.56
CA LEU A 41 -21.00 1.34 4.68
C LEU A 41 -20.50 1.05 6.09
N VAL A 42 -19.89 2.06 6.69
CA VAL A 42 -19.30 1.99 8.01
C VAL A 42 -20.38 1.96 9.11
N GLU A 43 -21.52 2.64 8.90
CA GLU A 43 -22.69 2.60 9.77
C GLU A 43 -23.53 1.32 9.65
N VAL A 44 -23.22 0.41 8.70
CA VAL A 44 -23.83 -0.94 8.64
C VAL A 44 -23.47 -1.76 9.89
N ASP A 45 -22.31 -1.50 10.50
CA ASP A 45 -21.91 -2.15 11.73
C ASP A 45 -22.68 -1.55 12.95
N PRO A 46 -23.50 -2.34 13.66
CA PRO A 46 -24.29 -1.86 14.79
C PRO A 46 -23.44 -1.45 16.00
N ASN A 47 -22.19 -1.90 16.10
CA ASN A 47 -21.27 -1.60 17.19
C ASN A 47 -20.36 -0.40 16.87
N MET A 48 -20.61 0.29 15.76
CA MET A 48 -19.69 1.28 15.22
C MET A 48 -19.78 2.65 15.94
N VAL A 49 -18.71 3.01 16.66
CA VAL A 49 -18.64 4.22 17.50
C VAL A 49 -18.01 5.43 16.78
N LEU A 50 -17.22 5.20 15.74
CA LEU A 50 -16.39 6.21 15.05
C LEU A 50 -17.17 7.02 14.00
N LYS A 51 -18.05 7.93 14.43
CA LYS A 51 -18.86 8.79 13.52
C LYS A 51 -18.21 10.13 13.13
N ARG A 52 -16.97 10.38 13.58
CA ARG A 52 -16.27 11.64 13.29
C ARG A 52 -15.92 11.72 11.81
N GLN A 53 -16.25 12.84 11.16
CA GLN A 53 -15.97 13.06 9.74
C GLN A 53 -14.48 12.88 9.39
N LYS A 54 -13.56 13.29 10.28
CA LYS A 54 -12.13 13.05 10.11
C LYS A 54 -11.77 11.56 10.09
N ALA A 55 -12.43 10.72 10.89
CA ALA A 55 -12.19 9.27 10.88
C ALA A 55 -12.65 8.64 9.56
N ILE A 56 -13.85 9.01 9.10
CA ILE A 56 -14.37 8.58 7.79
C ILE A 56 -13.43 9.01 6.65
N PHE A 57 -12.89 10.23 6.72
CA PHE A 57 -11.93 10.72 5.75
C PHE A 57 -10.64 9.90 5.74
N ILE A 58 -10.06 9.59 6.90
CA ILE A 58 -8.84 8.77 6.97
C ILE A 58 -9.06 7.37 6.42
N LEU A 59 -10.22 6.74 6.70
CA LEU A 59 -10.58 5.46 6.10
C LEU A 59 -10.65 5.54 4.57
N ALA A 60 -11.31 6.59 4.05
CA ALA A 60 -11.40 6.81 2.61
C ALA A 60 -10.02 7.04 1.99
N GLN A 61 -9.16 7.83 2.64
CA GLN A 61 -7.80 8.10 2.17
C GLN A 61 -6.94 6.84 2.15
N ALA A 62 -7.03 6.01 3.19
CA ALA A 62 -6.30 4.74 3.25
C ALA A 62 -6.71 3.81 2.10
N LEU A 63 -8.01 3.70 1.81
CA LEU A 63 -8.51 2.91 0.68
C LEU A 63 -8.03 3.46 -0.67
N GLU A 64 -7.97 4.79 -0.81
CA GLU A 64 -7.44 5.43 -2.01
C GLU A 64 -5.96 5.10 -2.24
N ILE A 65 -5.14 5.05 -1.18
CA ILE A 65 -3.73 4.66 -1.26
C ILE A 65 -3.62 3.22 -1.77
N ILE A 66 -4.38 2.29 -1.19
CA ILE A 66 -4.38 0.87 -1.63
C ILE A 66 -4.80 0.75 -3.10
N ALA A 67 -5.82 1.50 -3.54
CA ALA A 67 -6.24 1.50 -4.93
C ALA A 67 -5.16 2.04 -5.88
N LYS A 68 -4.40 3.06 -5.46
CA LYS A 68 -3.26 3.59 -6.22
C LYS A 68 -2.13 2.58 -6.30
N ASP A 69 -1.83 1.87 -5.21
CA ASP A 69 -0.79 0.84 -5.18
C ASP A 69 -1.15 -0.33 -6.10
N ALA A 70 -2.39 -0.83 -6.06
CA ALA A 70 -2.85 -1.86 -6.99
C ALA A 70 -2.74 -1.40 -8.46
N TYR A 71 -3.09 -0.13 -8.75
CA TYR A 71 -2.91 0.44 -10.08
C TYR A 71 -1.41 0.55 -10.47
N TYR A 72 -0.53 0.86 -9.53
CA TYR A 72 0.92 0.86 -9.75
C TYR A 72 1.43 -0.54 -10.14
N CYS A 73 0.95 -1.59 -9.47
CA CYS A 73 1.24 -2.99 -9.84
C CYS A 73 0.76 -3.33 -11.27
N ALA A 74 -0.42 -2.84 -11.68
CA ALA A 74 -0.89 -3.01 -13.06
C ALA A 74 0.04 -2.34 -14.09
N GLN A 75 0.49 -1.11 -13.78
CA GLN A 75 1.39 -0.34 -14.64
C GLN A 75 2.78 -0.98 -14.81
N GLN A 76 3.31 -1.66 -13.78
CA GLN A 76 4.55 -2.43 -13.92
C GLN A 76 4.44 -3.51 -15.00
N GLY A 77 3.24 -4.08 -15.18
CA GLY A 77 2.91 -4.99 -16.28
C GLY A 77 2.54 -4.29 -17.60
N ARG A 78 2.80 -2.98 -17.74
CA ARG A 78 2.42 -2.12 -18.89
C ARG A 78 0.93 -2.15 -19.23
N ARG A 79 0.08 -2.45 -18.24
CA ARG A 79 -1.39 -2.49 -18.40
C ARG A 79 -2.00 -1.21 -17.86
N LYS A 80 -3.10 -0.80 -18.47
CA LYS A 80 -3.99 0.27 -17.98
C LYS A 80 -5.28 -0.28 -17.35
N THR A 81 -5.49 -1.59 -17.49
CA THR A 81 -6.63 -2.31 -16.92
C THR A 81 -6.18 -3.01 -15.65
N LEU A 82 -6.87 -2.73 -14.56
CA LEU A 82 -6.65 -3.35 -13.26
C LEU A 82 -7.21 -4.79 -13.28
N GLN A 83 -6.42 -5.77 -12.86
CA GLN A 83 -6.82 -7.17 -12.72
C GLN A 83 -6.72 -7.61 -11.26
N ARG A 84 -7.40 -8.70 -10.90
CA ARG A 84 -7.44 -9.22 -9.52
C ARG A 84 -6.04 -9.40 -8.90
N ARG A 85 -5.11 -9.98 -9.66
CA ARG A 85 -3.70 -10.16 -9.27
C ARG A 85 -2.97 -8.87 -8.86
N ASP A 86 -3.40 -7.72 -9.39
CA ASP A 86 -2.77 -6.44 -9.09
C ASP A 86 -3.20 -5.93 -7.70
N SER A 87 -4.43 -6.25 -7.29
CA SER A 87 -4.91 -6.04 -5.93
C SER A 87 -4.26 -7.01 -4.95
N ASP A 88 -4.14 -8.30 -5.32
CA ASP A 88 -3.46 -9.30 -4.48
C ASP A 88 -2.01 -8.88 -4.20
N ASN A 89 -1.27 -8.45 -5.24
CA ASN A 89 0.11 -7.98 -5.10
C ASN A 89 0.27 -6.66 -4.31
N ALA A 90 -0.78 -5.84 -4.21
CA ALA A 90 -0.76 -4.65 -3.36
C ALA A 90 -1.02 -4.97 -1.88
N ILE A 91 -1.61 -6.14 -1.60
CA ILE A 91 -2.06 -6.56 -0.28
C ILE A 91 -1.10 -7.58 0.35
N GLU A 92 -0.60 -8.54 -0.43
CA GLU A 92 0.33 -9.61 -0.02
C GLU A 92 1.61 -9.12 0.68
N PRO A 93 2.25 -8.00 0.27
CA PRO A 93 3.43 -7.49 0.98
C PRO A 93 3.11 -6.96 2.39
N VAL A 94 1.83 -6.76 2.69
CA VAL A 94 1.36 -6.22 3.97
C VAL A 94 0.91 -7.38 4.85
N ASP A 95 1.82 -7.89 5.68
CA ASP A 95 1.59 -8.87 6.78
C ASP A 95 0.54 -8.41 7.83
N LYS A 96 -0.15 -7.31 7.55
CA LYS A 96 -1.15 -6.64 8.39
C LYS A 96 -2.54 -6.65 7.76
N SER A 97 -2.73 -7.41 6.67
CA SER A 97 -4.01 -7.50 5.96
C SER A 97 -4.79 -8.83 6.11
N PRO A 98 -4.63 -9.64 7.19
CA PRO A 98 -5.36 -10.92 7.30
C PRO A 98 -6.89 -10.74 7.38
N PHE A 99 -7.36 -9.52 7.67
CA PHE A 99 -8.78 -9.17 7.66
C PHE A 99 -9.42 -9.17 6.26
N LEU A 100 -8.63 -9.27 5.19
CA LEU A 100 -9.08 -9.35 3.79
C LEU A 100 -9.14 -10.78 3.24
N GLU A 101 -8.74 -11.78 4.04
CA GLU A 101 -8.78 -13.17 3.62
C GLU A 101 -10.24 -13.63 3.37
N GLY A 102 -10.47 -14.29 2.24
CA GLY A 102 -11.81 -14.69 1.78
C GLY A 102 -12.68 -13.58 1.18
N ALA A 103 -12.28 -12.31 1.28
CA ALA A 103 -12.99 -11.20 0.62
C ALA A 103 -12.59 -11.03 -0.86
N LEU A 104 -11.42 -11.57 -1.23
CA LEU A 104 -10.84 -11.50 -2.57
C LEU A 104 -10.92 -12.85 -3.30
N ASP A 105 -11.74 -13.81 -2.84
CA ASP A 105 -11.96 -15.11 -3.49
C ASP A 105 -12.98 -15.06 -4.65
#